data_AF-A0A846AJ55-F1
#
_entry.id   AF-A0A846AJ55-F1
#
_cell.length_a   1.000
_cell.length_b   1.000
_cell.length_c   1.000
_cell.angle_alpha   90.00
_cell.angle_beta   90.00
_cell.angle_gamma   90.00
#
_symmetry.space_group_name_H-M   'P 1'
#
loop_
_entity.id
_entity.type
_entity.pdbx_description
1 polymer ?
#
loop_
_entity_poly.entity_id
_entity_poly.type
_entity_poly.pdbx_seq_one_letter_code
_entity_poly.pdbx_strand_id
1 'polypeptide(L)' 'MNHEVWVATLEVQISRMSGQKTIAIVMNAKSFSDATDINYYITNREDKYVTPE' A
#
# COMPACT_ATOMS: atom_id res chain seq x y z
N MET A 1 -12.89 13.23 -14.69
CA MET A 1 -13.73 12.54 -13.69
C MET A 1 -12.84 12.29 -12.49
N ASN A 2 -13.28 12.62 -11.27
CA ASN A 2 -12.53 12.27 -10.07
C ASN A 2 -12.85 10.82 -9.73
N HIS A 3 -11.83 9.98 -9.64
CA HIS A 3 -11.97 8.61 -9.16
C HIS A 3 -11.53 8.59 -7.70
N GLU A 4 -12.46 8.30 -6.79
CA GLU A 4 -12.14 8.09 -5.38
C GLU A 4 -11.44 6.73 -5.24
N VAL A 5 -10.38 6.71 -4.44
CA VAL A 5 -9.63 5.50 -4.11
C VAL A 5 -9.47 5.39 -2.61
N TRP A 6 -9.38 4.16 -2.12
CA TRP A 6 -9.16 3.87 -0.71
C TRP A 6 -7.79 3.23 -0.54
N VAL A 7 -7.08 3.64 0.51
CA VAL A 7 -5.75 3.12 0.83
C VAL A 7 -5.77 2.51 2.23
N ALA A 8 -5.40 1.24 2.33
CA ALA A 8 -5.15 0.56 3.59
C ALA A 8 -3.63 0.33 3.75
N THR A 9 -3.09 0.70 4.91
CA THR A 9 -1.67 0.47 5.23
C THR A 9 -1.53 -0.62 6.28
N LEU A 10 -0.64 -1.57 6.04
CA LEU A 10 -0.37 -2.69 6.94
C LEU A 10 1.12 -2.80 7.19
N GLU A 11 1.51 -3.04 8.44
CA GLU A 11 2.87 -3.46 8.75
C GLU A 11 2.96 -4.99 8.79
N VAL A 12 3.88 -5.56 8.03
CA VAL A 12 4.01 -7.01 7.87
C VAL A 12 5.47 -7.44 7.92
N GLN A 13 5.70 -8.71 8.29
CA GLN A 13 6.96 -9.39 8.01
C GLN A 13 6.80 -10.28 6.77
N ILE A 14 7.69 -10.09 5.80
CA ILE A 14 7.72 -10.89 4.57
C ILE A 14 8.91 -11.83 4.70
N SER A 15 8.69 -13.14 4.68
CA SER A 15 9.72 -14.14 5.02
C SER A 15 11.03 -14.05 4.23
N ARG A 16 11.00 -13.45 3.03
CA ARG A 16 12.16 -13.27 2.14
C ARG A 16 12.80 -11.88 2.21
N MET A 17 12.30 -10.99 3.05
CA MET A 17 12.79 -9.61 3.20
C MET A 17 13.25 -9.38 4.63
N SER A 18 14.36 -8.66 4.80
CA SER A 18 14.83 -8.27 6.11
C SER A 18 14.00 -7.12 6.67
N GLY A 19 13.65 -7.24 7.96
CA GLY A 19 12.90 -6.22 8.71
C GLY A 19 11.41 -6.16 8.39
N GLN A 20 10.70 -5.35 9.19
CA GLN A 20 9.28 -5.07 8.98
C GLN A 20 9.10 -4.18 7.74
N LYS A 21 8.03 -4.43 7.00
CA LYS A 21 7.67 -3.67 5.81
C LYS A 21 6.28 -3.07 5.99
N THR A 22 6.11 -1.86 5.46
CA THR A 22 4.78 -1.29 5.28
C THR A 22 4.30 -1.61 3.87
N ILE A 23 3.09 -2.12 3.77
CA ILE A 23 2.38 -2.31 2.50
C ILE A 23 1.23 -1.32 2.45
N ALA A 24 1.14 -0.56 1.36
CA ALA A 24 -0.04 0.18 1.01
C ALA A 24 -0.85 -0.63 0.00
N ILE A 25 -2.13 -0.85 0.29
CA ILE A 25 -3.11 -1.51 -0.58
C ILE A 25 -4.09 -0.45 -1.06
N VAL A 26 -4.10 -0.20 -2.37
CA VAL A 26 -4.96 0.80 -3.02
C VAL A 26 -6.11 0.06 -3.71
N MET A 27 -7.34 0.50 -3.47
CA MET A 27 -8.54 -0.16 -3.95
C MET A 27 -9.52 0.86 -4.55
N ASN A 28 -10.34 0.40 -5.50
CA ASN A 28 -11.48 1.15 -6.03
C ASN A 28 -12.77 0.98 -5.21
N ALA A 29 -12.70 0.38 -4.03
CA ALA A 29 -13.80 0.27 -3.08
C ALA A 29 -13.28 0.37 -1.62
N LYS A 30 -14.20 0.65 -0.68
CA LYS A 30 -13.89 0.80 0.76
C LYS A 30 -13.44 -0.48 1.45
N SER A 31 -13.79 -1.63 0.90
CA SER A 31 -13.51 -2.93 1.49
C SER A 31 -12.88 -3.85 0.44
N PHE A 32 -12.08 -4.82 0.90
CA PHE A 32 -11.46 -5.79 0.01
C PHE A 32 -12.49 -6.67 -0.71
N SER A 33 -13.60 -7.01 -0.04
CA SER A 33 -14.66 -7.85 -0.64
C SER A 33 -15.41 -7.16 -1.76
N ASP A 34 -15.48 -5.83 -1.74
CA ASP A 34 -16.22 -5.03 -2.72
C ASP A 34 -15.31 -4.49 -3.84
N ALA A 35 -13.98 -4.63 -3.70
CA ALA A 35 -13.02 -4.10 -4.65
C ALA A 35 -12.89 -5.02 -5.87
N THR A 36 -12.96 -4.43 -7.06
CA THR A 36 -12.73 -5.12 -8.33
C THR A 36 -11.36 -4.81 -8.92
N ASP A 37 -10.70 -3.76 -8.42
CA ASP A 37 -9.34 -3.34 -8.77
C ASP A 37 -8.55 -3.07 -7.49
N ILE A 38 -7.43 -3.77 -7.35
CA ILE A 38 -6.58 -3.78 -6.17
C ILE A 38 -5.12 -3.73 -6.61
N ASN A 39 -4.38 -2.72 -6.12
CA ASN A 39 -2.95 -2.57 -6.32
C ASN A 39 -2.24 -2.56 -4.96
N TYR A 40 -1.00 -3.04 -4.90
CA TYR A 40 -0.20 -3.05 -3.68
C TYR A 40 1.21 -2.52 -3.91
N TYR A 41 1.71 -1.74 -2.95
CA TYR A 41 3.06 -1.20 -2.96
C TYR A 41 3.75 -1.54 -1.65
N ILE A 42 4.94 -2.13 -1.73
CA ILE A 42 5.80 -2.40 -0.58
C ILE A 42 6.79 -1.25 -0.46
N THR A 43 6.68 -0.45 0.60
CA THR A 43 7.65 0.63 0.83
C THR A 43 8.81 0.11 1.66
N ASN A 44 9.97 -0.08 1.01
CA ASN A 44 11.25 -0.18 1.71
C ASN A 44 11.67 1.25 2.08
N ARG A 45 11.16 1.78 3.19
CA ARG A 45 11.44 3.17 3.58
C ARG A 45 12.93 3.30 3.94
N GLU A 46 13.71 3.88 3.03
CA GLU A 46 14.78 4.81 3.38
C GLU A 46 14.28 6.18 2.96
N ASP A 47 14.09 7.09 3.92
CA ASP A 47 13.47 8.42 3.71
C ASP A 47 14.11 9.25 2.57
N LYS A 48 15.32 8.88 2.13
CA LYS A 48 16.06 9.51 1.04
C LYS A 48 15.50 9.27 -0.38
N TYR A 49 14.60 8.31 -0.57
CA TYR A 49 14.02 7.99 -1.89
C TYR A 49 12.55 8.38 -2.05
N VAL A 50 11.95 8.98 -1.03
CA VAL A 50 10.56 9.44 -1.08
C VAL A 50 10.58 10.93 -1.45
N THR A 51 9.88 11.31 -2.51
CA THR A 51 9.59 12.73 -2.78
C THR A 51 8.68 13.26 -1.67
N PRO A 52 9.08 14.31 -0.94
CA PRO A 52 8.18 15.01 -0.03
C PRO A 52 7.00 15.60 -0.82
N GLU A 53 5.87 15.79 -0.14
CA GLU A 53 4.65 16.39 -0.68
C GLU A 53 4.88 17.71 -1.45
#